data_AF-A0A7S2Z0W1-F1
#
_entry.id   AF-A0A7S2Z0W1-F1
#
_cell.length_a   1.000
_cell.length_b   1.000
_cell.length_c   1.000
_cell.angle_alpha   90.00
_cell.angle_beta   90.00
_cell.angle_gamma   90.00
#
_symmetry.space_group_name_H-M   'P 1'
#
loop_
_entity.id
_entity.type
_entity.pdbx_description
1 polymer ?
#
loop_
_entity_poly.entity_id
_entity_poly.type
_entity_poly.pdbx_seq_one_letter_code
_entity_poly.pdbx_strand_id
1 'polypeptide(L)'
;YVFLSDVVVLSDVGLDTLSPRHQLDCAKIVARFSLYYLGAGKVSQIVSSFPAGLDYGAAILDFFLTEIVGVLASIKVEKVCILYLESLCRLNAQVDFHTMLSMVATTRVQETLFNLSQPGGPRYAPKGVRSAAQKAFATIYPNGKYTRALFKMLTSVLHPAYSLQAVAREVLAAGRALAAALFSSRPWRQAAEELARLVQALKALVPSRANPATTKRAKKTH
;
A
#
# COMPACT_ATOMS: atom_id res chain seq x y z
N TYR A 1 32.39 -21.81 2.93
CA TYR A 1 31.17 -22.03 2.13
C TYR A 1 31.38 -21.89 0.63
N VAL A 2 32.17 -20.93 0.14
CA VAL A 2 32.54 -20.85 -1.29
C VAL A 2 33.22 -22.13 -1.79
N PHE A 3 34.10 -22.73 -0.96
CA PHE A 3 34.69 -24.04 -1.27
C PHE A 3 33.64 -25.17 -1.37
N LEU A 4 32.66 -25.21 -0.48
CA LEU A 4 31.59 -26.22 -0.51
C LEU A 4 30.62 -26.00 -1.68
N SER A 5 30.33 -24.76 -2.06
CA SER A 5 29.49 -24.49 -3.23
C SER A 5 30.25 -24.79 -4.53
N ASP A 6 31.43 -24.21 -4.71
CA ASP A 6 32.10 -24.18 -6.02
C ASP A 6 32.94 -25.45 -6.26
N VAL A 7 33.49 -26.07 -5.20
CA VAL A 7 34.42 -27.22 -5.30
C VAL A 7 33.79 -28.54 -4.86
N VAL A 8 32.60 -28.54 -4.25
CA VAL A 8 31.94 -29.79 -3.83
C VAL A 8 30.57 -29.90 -4.47
N VAL A 9 29.70 -28.89 -4.34
CA VAL A 9 28.32 -28.97 -4.82
C VAL A 9 28.15 -28.70 -6.32
N LEU A 10 28.96 -27.81 -6.88
CA LEU A 10 28.94 -27.44 -8.31
C LEU A 10 30.00 -28.15 -9.15
N SER A 11 30.89 -28.91 -8.53
CA SER A 11 31.83 -29.76 -9.25
C SER A 11 31.23 -31.16 -9.40
N ASP A 12 31.02 -31.61 -10.65
CA ASP A 12 30.50 -32.95 -10.94
C ASP A 12 31.35 -34.06 -10.27
N VAL A 13 32.67 -33.87 -10.19
CA VAL A 13 33.61 -34.87 -9.66
C VAL A 13 33.53 -35.02 -8.12
N GLY A 14 33.17 -33.95 -7.40
CA GLY A 14 33.18 -33.94 -5.94
C GLY A 14 31.94 -34.61 -5.33
N LEU A 15 30.76 -34.35 -5.90
CA LEU A 15 29.50 -34.92 -5.43
C LEU A 15 29.43 -36.43 -5.65
N ASP A 16 29.84 -36.90 -6.82
CA ASP A 16 29.72 -38.29 -7.25
C ASP A 16 30.52 -39.28 -6.38
N THR A 17 31.53 -38.80 -5.66
CA THR A 17 32.31 -39.61 -4.70
C THR A 17 31.59 -39.88 -3.37
N LEU A 18 30.56 -39.10 -3.05
CA LEU A 18 29.82 -39.19 -1.80
C LEU A 18 28.62 -40.14 -1.92
N SER A 19 28.24 -40.77 -0.82
CA SER A 19 26.99 -41.53 -0.78
C SER A 19 25.79 -40.59 -0.96
N PRO A 20 24.66 -41.05 -1.56
CA PRO A 20 23.54 -40.19 -1.94
C PRO A 20 22.92 -39.42 -0.75
N ARG A 21 23.00 -39.98 0.46
CA ARG A 21 22.56 -39.30 1.69
C ARG A 21 23.42 -38.08 2.03
N HIS A 22 24.75 -38.22 1.94
CA HIS A 22 25.68 -37.13 2.23
C HIS A 22 25.64 -36.05 1.14
N GLN A 23 25.41 -36.44 -0.12
CA GLN A 23 25.18 -35.49 -1.20
C GLN A 23 23.97 -34.59 -0.91
N LEU A 24 22.86 -35.19 -0.48
CA LEU A 24 21.65 -34.47 -0.14
C LEU A 24 21.83 -33.55 1.08
N ASP A 25 22.55 -33.99 2.12
CA ASP A 25 22.85 -33.14 3.27
C ASP A 25 23.77 -31.96 2.91
N CYS A 26 24.75 -32.17 2.02
CA CYS A 26 25.57 -31.09 1.47
C CYS A 26 24.73 -30.10 0.66
N ALA A 27 23.84 -30.60 -0.20
CA ALA A 27 22.93 -29.78 -0.98
C ALA A 27 22.01 -28.93 -0.08
N LYS A 28 21.49 -29.49 1.01
CA LYS A 28 20.71 -28.73 2.02
C LYS A 28 21.53 -27.61 2.64
N ILE A 29 22.75 -27.89 3.07
CA ILE A 29 23.64 -26.88 3.67
C ILE A 29 23.91 -25.75 2.67
N VAL A 30 24.18 -26.10 1.41
CA VAL A 30 24.39 -25.09 0.36
C VAL A 30 23.11 -24.29 0.14
N ALA A 31 21.95 -24.91 -0.03
CA ALA A 31 20.68 -24.21 -0.20
C ALA A 31 20.43 -23.18 0.92
N ARG A 32 20.59 -23.60 2.19
CA ARG A 32 20.39 -22.78 3.40
C ARG A 32 21.23 -21.51 3.45
N PHE A 33 22.49 -21.60 3.03
CA PHE A 33 23.46 -20.51 3.20
C PHE A 33 23.82 -19.80 1.89
N SER A 34 23.38 -20.35 0.76
CA SER A 34 23.69 -19.82 -0.58
C SER A 34 23.25 -18.37 -0.74
N LEU A 35 22.03 -18.05 -0.32
CA LEU A 35 21.46 -16.71 -0.48
C LEU A 35 22.23 -15.63 0.29
N TYR A 36 22.84 -15.99 1.42
CA TYR A 36 23.62 -15.07 2.26
C TYR A 36 25.06 -14.88 1.77
N TYR A 37 25.74 -15.96 1.41
CA TYR A 37 27.16 -15.90 1.03
C TYR A 37 27.40 -15.66 -0.46
N LEU A 38 26.57 -16.22 -1.33
CA LEU A 38 26.76 -16.17 -2.79
C LEU A 38 25.92 -15.06 -3.43
N GLY A 39 24.82 -14.67 -2.77
CA GLY A 39 23.88 -13.67 -3.27
C GLY A 39 22.98 -14.20 -4.38
N ALA A 40 21.96 -13.40 -4.73
CA ALA A 40 20.89 -13.82 -5.64
C ALA A 40 21.38 -14.30 -7.03
N GLY A 41 22.32 -13.56 -7.65
CA GLY A 41 22.76 -13.86 -9.02
C GLY A 41 23.53 -15.17 -9.16
N LYS A 42 24.32 -15.55 -8.15
CA LYS A 42 24.97 -16.86 -8.14
C LYS A 42 23.98 -17.96 -7.83
N VAL A 43 23.03 -17.71 -6.92
CA VAL A 43 21.97 -18.69 -6.61
C VAL A 43 21.11 -19.00 -7.82
N SER A 44 20.75 -18.00 -8.64
CA SER A 44 20.00 -18.27 -9.88
C SER A 44 20.78 -19.16 -10.85
N GLN A 45 22.10 -18.94 -10.98
CA GLN A 45 22.97 -19.80 -11.79
C GLN A 45 23.02 -21.22 -11.25
N ILE A 46 23.17 -21.37 -9.92
CA ILE A 46 23.21 -22.68 -9.22
C ILE A 46 21.91 -23.45 -9.44
N VAL A 47 20.75 -22.79 -9.33
CA VAL A 47 19.46 -23.43 -9.57
C VAL A 47 19.35 -23.93 -11.01
N SER A 48 19.90 -23.20 -11.99
CA SER A 48 19.91 -23.61 -13.40
C SER A 48 20.92 -24.70 -13.72
N SER A 49 22.04 -24.77 -13.01
CA SER A 49 23.14 -25.72 -13.27
C SER A 49 23.15 -26.92 -12.32
N PHE A 50 22.15 -27.07 -11.45
CA PHE A 50 22.17 -28.10 -10.41
C PHE A 50 22.00 -29.50 -11.03
N PRO A 51 22.74 -30.52 -10.55
CA PRO A 51 22.66 -31.86 -11.11
C PRO A 51 21.26 -32.46 -10.91
N ALA A 52 20.64 -32.86 -12.02
CA ALA A 52 19.28 -33.42 -12.08
C ALA A 52 19.20 -34.90 -11.63
N GLY A 53 20.34 -35.55 -11.34
CA GLY A 53 20.42 -36.98 -11.02
C GLY A 53 20.11 -37.34 -9.56
N LEU A 54 19.88 -36.35 -8.69
CA LEU A 54 19.61 -36.53 -7.28
C LEU A 54 18.10 -36.44 -7.00
N ASP A 55 17.59 -37.37 -6.19
CA ASP A 55 16.18 -37.41 -5.83
C ASP A 55 15.89 -36.44 -4.68
N TYR A 56 15.64 -35.17 -5.02
CA TYR A 56 15.34 -34.11 -4.05
C TYR A 56 13.88 -34.15 -3.55
N GLY A 57 13.04 -35.04 -4.07
CA GLY A 57 11.62 -35.16 -3.75
C GLY A 57 10.73 -33.99 -4.23
N ALA A 58 11.32 -32.98 -4.88
CA ALA A 58 10.63 -31.81 -5.45
C ALA A 58 11.45 -31.20 -6.59
N ALA A 59 10.91 -30.20 -7.29
CA ALA A 59 11.70 -29.40 -8.21
C ALA A 59 12.87 -28.73 -7.47
N ILE A 60 14.01 -28.56 -8.14
CA ILE A 60 15.23 -27.99 -7.53
C ILE A 60 14.93 -26.64 -6.88
N LEU A 61 14.18 -25.78 -7.56
CA LEU A 61 13.78 -24.49 -7.03
C LEU A 61 12.91 -24.60 -5.75
N ASP A 62 11.97 -25.56 -5.71
CA ASP A 62 11.15 -25.82 -4.52
C ASP A 62 11.98 -26.29 -3.33
N PHE A 63 12.93 -27.19 -3.58
CA PHE A 63 13.88 -27.67 -2.58
C PHE A 63 14.70 -26.51 -2.00
N PHE A 64 15.31 -25.69 -2.87
CA PHE A 64 16.09 -24.54 -2.45
C PHE A 64 15.27 -23.54 -1.62
N LEU A 65 14.08 -23.17 -2.09
CA LEU A 65 13.22 -22.22 -1.39
C LEU A 65 12.71 -22.76 -0.07
N THR A 66 12.39 -24.05 0.02
CA THR A 66 11.98 -24.69 1.27
C THR A 66 13.08 -24.60 2.33
N GLU A 67 14.33 -24.88 1.95
CA GLU A 67 15.48 -24.79 2.87
C GLU A 67 15.80 -23.33 3.25
N ILE A 68 15.73 -22.39 2.31
CA ILE A 68 15.93 -20.95 2.57
C ILE A 68 14.88 -20.42 3.55
N VAL A 69 13.61 -20.77 3.33
CA VAL A 69 12.49 -20.37 4.19
C VAL A 69 12.60 -21.00 5.58
N GLY A 70 13.04 -22.26 5.66
CA GLY A 70 13.31 -22.93 6.93
C GLY A 70 14.38 -22.19 7.76
N VAL A 71 15.45 -21.73 7.11
CA VAL A 71 16.47 -20.89 7.76
C VAL A 71 15.88 -19.55 8.18
N LEU A 72 15.12 -18.89 7.31
CA LEU A 72 14.53 -17.58 7.59
C LEU A 72 13.63 -17.59 8.84
N ALA A 73 12.88 -18.67 9.06
CA ALA A 73 12.06 -18.86 10.26
C ALA A 73 12.89 -19.05 11.54
N SER A 74 14.13 -19.54 11.43
CA SER A 74 15.02 -19.81 12.56
C SER A 74 15.93 -18.65 12.96
N ILE A 75 16.15 -17.68 12.06
CA ILE A 75 17.06 -16.55 12.28
C ILE A 75 16.50 -15.60 13.34
N LYS A 76 17.25 -15.40 14.42
CA LYS A 76 16.93 -14.43 15.49
C LYS A 76 17.56 -13.04 15.28
N VAL A 77 18.53 -12.92 14.38
CA VAL A 77 19.29 -11.68 14.15
C VAL A 77 18.60 -10.83 13.10
N GLU A 78 18.16 -9.62 13.49
CA GLU A 78 17.41 -8.70 12.63
C GLU A 78 18.11 -8.37 11.31
N LYS A 79 19.37 -7.90 11.37
CA LYS A 79 20.11 -7.48 10.17
C LYS A 79 20.26 -8.60 9.15
N VAL A 80 20.51 -9.82 9.61
CA VAL A 80 20.67 -10.99 8.75
C VAL A 80 19.34 -11.34 8.09
N CYS A 81 18.24 -11.35 8.86
CA CYS A 81 16.91 -11.60 8.31
C CYS A 81 16.52 -10.59 7.22
N ILE A 82 16.81 -9.30 7.42
CA ILE A 82 16.58 -8.26 6.40
C ILE A 82 17.38 -8.53 5.13
N LEU A 83 18.68 -8.84 5.26
CA LEU A 83 19.54 -9.16 4.10
C LEU A 83 19.05 -10.39 3.33
N TYR A 84 18.56 -11.41 4.03
CA TYR A 84 17.93 -12.58 3.39
C TYR A 84 16.67 -12.19 2.62
N LEU A 85 15.78 -11.39 3.22
CA LEU A 85 14.55 -10.93 2.57
C LEU A 85 14.83 -10.07 1.33
N GLU A 86 15.81 -9.17 1.39
CA GLU A 86 16.23 -8.37 0.24
C GLU A 86 16.84 -9.22 -0.88
N SER A 87 17.67 -10.19 -0.50
CA SER A 87 18.27 -11.13 -1.46
C SER A 87 17.22 -12.04 -2.08
N LEU A 88 16.18 -12.41 -1.34
CA LEU A 88 15.04 -13.19 -1.84
C LEU A 88 14.24 -12.39 -2.87
N CYS A 89 14.05 -11.08 -2.64
CA CYS A 89 13.42 -10.20 -3.62
C CYS A 89 14.23 -10.11 -4.92
N ARG A 90 15.57 -10.02 -4.80
CA ARG A 90 16.47 -9.99 -5.96
C ARG A 90 16.44 -11.32 -6.72
N LEU A 91 16.37 -12.44 -6.00
CA LEU A 91 16.27 -13.76 -6.60
C LEU A 91 14.96 -13.92 -7.39
N ASN A 92 13.83 -13.46 -6.84
CA ASN A 92 12.55 -13.45 -7.55
C ASN A 92 12.56 -12.56 -8.81
N ALA A 93 13.42 -11.55 -8.88
CA ALA A 93 13.57 -10.73 -10.09
C ALA A 93 14.38 -11.43 -11.19
N GLN A 94 15.14 -12.48 -10.84
CA GLN A 94 15.96 -13.25 -11.77
C GLN A 94 15.31 -14.58 -12.15
N VAL A 95 14.51 -15.15 -11.24
CA VAL A 95 13.82 -16.42 -11.40
C VAL A 95 12.34 -16.17 -11.13
N ASP A 96 11.49 -16.47 -12.11
CA ASP A 96 10.04 -16.29 -11.97
C ASP A 96 9.45 -17.35 -11.02
N PHE A 97 9.34 -17.00 -9.73
CA PHE A 97 8.76 -17.89 -8.71
C PHE A 97 7.29 -18.22 -8.97
N HIS A 98 6.57 -17.38 -9.73
CA HIS A 98 5.15 -17.63 -10.01
C HIS A 98 4.94 -18.83 -10.95
N THR A 99 5.86 -19.05 -11.89
CA THR A 99 5.69 -20.04 -12.96
C THR A 99 6.36 -21.37 -12.62
N MET A 100 7.44 -21.32 -11.84
CA MET A 100 8.30 -22.49 -11.60
C MET A 100 8.06 -23.18 -10.26
N LEU A 101 7.25 -22.60 -9.38
CA LEU A 101 7.13 -23.06 -8.00
C LEU A 101 5.88 -23.91 -7.77
N SER A 102 6.03 -25.04 -7.09
CA SER A 102 4.90 -25.89 -6.72
C SER A 102 3.95 -25.18 -5.74
N MET A 103 2.68 -25.57 -5.77
CA MET A 103 1.65 -25.03 -4.86
C MET A 103 2.01 -25.24 -3.37
N VAL A 104 2.70 -26.33 -3.04
CA VAL A 104 3.14 -26.61 -1.67
C VAL A 104 4.28 -25.68 -1.23
N ALA A 105 5.24 -25.41 -2.12
CA ALA A 105 6.35 -24.52 -1.84
C ALA A 105 5.90 -23.05 -1.76
N THR A 106 5.01 -22.62 -2.68
CA THR A 106 4.42 -21.27 -2.65
C THR A 106 3.68 -20.99 -1.35
N THR A 107 2.85 -21.93 -0.88
CA THR A 107 2.11 -21.76 0.39
C THR A 107 3.04 -21.64 1.60
N ARG A 108 4.11 -22.44 1.67
CA ARG A 108 5.12 -22.32 2.76
C ARG A 108 5.87 -20.99 2.72
N VAL A 109 6.28 -20.53 1.54
CA VAL A 109 6.93 -19.21 1.39
C VAL A 109 5.97 -18.10 1.80
N GLN A 110 4.70 -18.19 1.40
CA GLN A 110 3.68 -17.22 1.79
C GLN A 110 3.43 -17.20 3.29
N GLU A 111 3.30 -18.37 3.92
CA GLU A 111 3.06 -18.49 5.36
C GLU A 111 4.19 -17.86 6.17
N THR A 112 5.44 -18.17 5.82
CA THR A 112 6.60 -17.62 6.54
C THR A 112 6.76 -16.12 6.35
N LEU A 113 6.61 -15.61 5.13
CA LEU A 113 6.61 -14.16 4.88
C LEU A 113 5.44 -13.47 5.59
N PHE A 114 4.27 -14.11 5.64
CA PHE A 114 3.12 -13.59 6.36
C PHE A 114 3.40 -13.52 7.87
N ASN A 115 3.91 -14.59 8.47
CA ASN A 115 4.27 -14.63 9.89
C ASN A 115 5.28 -13.55 10.26
N LEU A 116 6.29 -13.30 9.41
CA LEU A 116 7.26 -12.22 9.60
C LEU A 116 6.69 -10.82 9.39
N SER A 117 5.58 -10.69 8.66
CA SER A 117 4.93 -9.41 8.34
C SER A 117 3.90 -8.96 9.38
N GLN A 118 3.45 -9.87 10.25
CA GLN A 118 2.37 -9.61 11.20
C GLN A 118 2.80 -8.61 12.29
N PRO A 119 1.94 -7.63 12.62
CA PRO A 119 2.11 -6.83 13.82
C PRO A 119 1.72 -7.64 15.06
N GLY A 120 2.51 -7.57 16.12
CA GLY A 120 2.18 -8.24 17.38
C GLY A 120 3.06 -7.79 18.54
N GLY A 121 2.90 -8.47 19.67
CA GLY A 121 3.60 -8.20 20.94
C GLY A 121 5.12 -8.40 20.91
N PRO A 122 5.82 -8.31 22.05
CA PRO A 122 7.28 -8.29 22.12
C PRO A 122 8.00 -9.56 21.62
N ARG A 123 7.26 -10.64 21.37
CA ARG A 123 7.77 -11.90 20.78
C ARG A 123 7.70 -11.94 19.24
N TYR A 124 7.13 -10.93 18.60
CA TYR A 124 7.01 -10.85 17.15
C TYR A 124 8.26 -10.25 16.51
N ALA A 125 8.40 -10.41 15.19
CA ALA A 125 9.52 -9.88 14.43
C ALA A 125 9.68 -8.35 14.64
N PRO A 126 10.92 -7.86 14.72
CA PRO A 126 11.19 -6.44 14.92
C PRO A 126 10.67 -5.60 13.74
N LYS A 127 10.50 -4.29 13.95
CA LYS A 127 9.90 -3.38 12.97
C LYS A 127 10.64 -3.40 11.62
N GLY A 128 11.97 -3.49 11.61
CA GLY A 128 12.76 -3.56 10.39
C GLY A 128 12.45 -4.82 9.57
N VAL A 129 12.47 -5.98 10.23
CA VAL A 129 12.12 -7.26 9.60
C VAL A 129 10.69 -7.26 9.06
N ARG A 130 9.72 -6.73 9.81
CA ARG A 130 8.32 -6.65 9.36
C ARG A 130 8.18 -5.83 8.09
N SER A 131 8.81 -4.64 8.05
CA SER A 131 8.76 -3.78 6.87
C SER A 131 9.43 -4.45 5.66
N ALA A 132 10.57 -5.10 5.86
CA ALA A 132 11.25 -5.87 4.83
C ALA A 132 10.42 -7.06 4.34
N ALA A 133 9.76 -7.79 5.24
CA ALA A 133 8.92 -8.94 4.91
C ALA A 133 7.66 -8.52 4.16
N GLN A 134 7.01 -7.42 4.55
CA GLN A 134 5.89 -6.84 3.80
C GLN A 134 6.30 -6.42 2.39
N LYS A 135 7.48 -5.79 2.25
CA LYS A 135 8.04 -5.43 0.95
C LYS A 135 8.32 -6.68 0.11
N ALA A 136 8.96 -7.69 0.68
CA ALA A 136 9.25 -8.95 0.00
C ALA A 136 7.99 -9.68 -0.44
N PHE A 137 6.98 -9.79 0.43
CA PHE A 137 5.70 -10.37 0.09
C PHE A 137 5.05 -9.64 -1.10
N ALA A 138 5.04 -8.31 -1.07
CA ALA A 138 4.47 -7.50 -2.14
C ALA A 138 5.24 -7.62 -3.46
N THR A 139 6.56 -7.83 -3.42
CA THR A 139 7.37 -8.05 -4.62
C THR A 139 7.15 -9.44 -5.21
N ILE A 140 7.13 -10.48 -4.37
CA ILE A 140 7.04 -11.87 -4.83
C ILE A 140 5.61 -12.25 -5.24
N TYR A 141 4.60 -11.77 -4.52
CA TYR A 141 3.19 -12.12 -4.77
C TYR A 141 2.36 -10.85 -5.03
N PRO A 142 2.43 -10.26 -6.24
CA PRO A 142 1.73 -9.04 -6.57
C PRO A 142 0.20 -9.20 -6.62
N ASN A 143 -0.30 -10.41 -6.88
CA ASN A 143 -1.72 -10.71 -7.05
C ASN A 143 -2.56 -10.40 -5.78
N GLY A 144 -1.94 -10.33 -4.60
CA GLY A 144 -2.59 -9.98 -3.33
C GLY A 144 -2.56 -8.49 -2.95
N LYS A 145 -1.96 -7.61 -3.77
CA LYS A 145 -1.85 -6.17 -3.43
C LYS A 145 -3.23 -5.50 -3.38
N TYR A 146 -4.07 -5.78 -4.38
CA TYR A 146 -5.39 -5.17 -4.51
C TYR A 146 -6.35 -5.61 -3.41
N THR A 147 -6.36 -6.90 -3.07
CA THR A 147 -7.22 -7.43 -1.99
C THR A 147 -6.83 -6.86 -0.62
N ARG A 148 -5.52 -6.69 -0.36
CA ARG A 148 -5.02 -6.05 0.86
C ARG A 148 -5.34 -4.56 0.90
N ALA A 149 -5.21 -3.86 -0.22
CA ALA A 149 -5.60 -2.46 -0.33
C ALA A 149 -7.11 -2.29 -0.12
N LEU A 150 -7.93 -3.18 -0.71
CA LEU A 150 -9.37 -3.21 -0.52
C LEU A 150 -9.73 -3.46 0.94
N PHE A 151 -9.11 -4.44 1.60
CA PHE A 151 -9.36 -4.71 3.02
C PHE A 151 -8.93 -3.54 3.91
N LYS A 152 -7.78 -2.92 3.62
CA LYS A 152 -7.33 -1.70 4.32
C LYS A 152 -8.30 -0.53 4.11
N MET A 153 -8.84 -0.36 2.90
CA MET A 153 -9.87 0.64 2.62
C MET A 153 -11.17 0.32 3.34
N LEU A 154 -11.64 -0.93 3.28
CA LEU A 154 -12.85 -1.39 3.98
C LEU A 154 -12.74 -1.14 5.47
N THR A 155 -11.65 -1.59 6.09
CA THR A 155 -11.40 -1.40 7.52
C THR A 155 -11.18 0.06 7.90
N SER A 156 -10.57 0.87 7.02
CA SER A 156 -10.43 2.31 7.24
C SER A 156 -11.77 3.06 7.13
N VAL A 157 -12.66 2.63 6.23
CA VAL A 157 -14.02 3.18 6.08
C VAL A 157 -14.90 2.72 7.24
N LEU A 158 -14.71 1.48 7.69
CA LEU A 158 -15.46 0.87 8.79
C LEU A 158 -14.96 1.32 10.18
N HIS A 159 -13.74 1.88 10.30
CA HIS A 159 -13.29 2.51 11.55
C HIS A 159 -13.93 3.90 11.69
N PRO A 160 -14.92 4.08 12.58
CA PRO A 160 -15.71 5.30 12.67
C PRO A 160 -14.88 6.56 13.00
N ALA A 161 -13.70 6.40 13.64
CA ALA A 161 -12.86 7.52 14.04
C ALA A 161 -12.26 8.30 12.85
N TYR A 162 -12.03 7.66 11.69
CA TYR A 162 -11.39 8.32 10.54
C TYR A 162 -12.42 8.92 9.56
N SER A 163 -13.57 8.28 9.39
CA SER A 163 -14.67 8.79 8.57
C SER A 163 -15.43 9.94 9.23
N LEU A 164 -15.62 9.94 10.56
CA LEU A 164 -16.26 11.04 11.28
C LEU A 164 -15.45 12.34 11.19
N GLN A 165 -14.13 12.29 11.30
CA GLN A 165 -13.29 13.49 11.24
C GLN A 165 -13.20 14.07 9.82
N ALA A 166 -13.14 13.23 8.79
CA ALA A 166 -13.14 13.68 7.40
C ALA A 166 -14.48 14.33 7.03
N VAL A 167 -15.61 13.69 7.36
CA VAL A 167 -16.95 14.24 7.11
C VAL A 167 -17.19 15.50 7.93
N ALA A 168 -16.78 15.54 9.21
CA ALA A 168 -16.93 16.74 10.04
C ALA A 168 -16.15 17.94 9.48
N ARG A 169 -14.95 17.73 8.91
CA ARG A 169 -14.17 18.82 8.32
C ARG A 169 -14.81 19.38 7.05
N GLU A 170 -15.34 18.53 6.18
CA GLU A 170 -16.06 18.94 4.98
C GLU A 170 -17.37 19.68 5.33
N VAL A 171 -18.12 19.18 6.30
CA VAL A 171 -19.37 19.82 6.78
C VAL A 171 -19.08 21.17 7.45
N LEU A 172 -18.02 21.28 8.27
CA LEU A 172 -17.62 22.54 8.89
C LEU A 172 -17.08 23.55 7.86
N ALA A 173 -16.37 23.09 6.82
CA ALA A 173 -15.90 23.94 5.73
C ALA A 173 -17.06 24.46 4.88
N ALA A 174 -18.01 23.58 4.52
CA ALA A 174 -19.23 23.97 3.82
C ALA A 174 -20.10 24.92 4.65
N GLY A 175 -20.26 24.66 5.96
CA GLY A 175 -20.98 25.53 6.87
C GLY A 175 -20.35 26.91 7.02
N ARG A 176 -19.01 26.98 7.09
CA ARG A 176 -18.28 28.26 7.11
C ARG A 176 -18.36 29.00 5.78
N ALA A 177 -18.30 28.29 4.65
CA ALA A 177 -18.48 28.88 3.33
C ALA A 177 -19.90 29.41 3.12
N LEU A 178 -20.92 28.67 3.60
CA LEU A 178 -22.31 29.10 3.56
C LEU A 178 -22.56 30.29 4.49
N ALA A 179 -21.99 30.28 5.71
CA ALA A 179 -22.06 31.41 6.63
C ALA A 179 -21.32 32.64 6.07
N ALA A 180 -20.16 32.46 5.44
CA ALA A 180 -19.47 33.54 4.75
C ALA A 180 -20.27 34.05 3.54
N ALA A 181 -20.94 33.18 2.80
CA ALA A 181 -21.82 33.57 1.68
C ALA A 181 -23.09 34.30 2.16
N LEU A 182 -23.66 33.89 3.29
CA LEU A 182 -24.84 34.50 3.90
C LEU A 182 -24.52 35.85 4.59
N PHE A 183 -23.33 35.98 5.21
CA PHE A 183 -22.93 37.17 5.95
C PHE A 183 -21.99 38.13 5.18
N SER A 184 -21.49 37.78 3.99
CA SER A 184 -20.77 38.71 3.09
C SER A 184 -21.73 39.54 2.23
N SER A 185 -22.51 40.39 2.90
CA SER A 185 -22.81 41.78 2.48
C SER A 185 -22.96 42.12 0.98
N ARG A 186 -23.76 41.39 0.20
CA ARG A 186 -24.14 41.82 -1.18
C ARG A 186 -25.63 41.85 -1.56
N PRO A 187 -26.57 41.07 -0.99
CA PRO A 187 -27.94 41.06 -1.52
C PRO A 187 -28.77 42.30 -1.16
N TRP A 188 -28.49 42.96 -0.02
CA TRP A 188 -29.32 44.09 0.44
C TRP A 188 -29.06 45.41 -0.31
N ARG A 189 -27.86 45.64 -0.84
CA ARG A 189 -27.58 46.84 -1.65
C ARG A 189 -28.23 46.74 -3.03
N GLN A 190 -28.18 45.57 -3.65
CA GLN A 190 -28.86 45.32 -4.92
C GLN A 190 -30.39 45.35 -4.75
N ALA A 191 -30.92 44.80 -3.65
CA ALA A 191 -32.35 44.89 -3.35
C ALA A 191 -32.81 46.34 -3.10
N ALA A 192 -31.99 47.17 -2.44
CA ALA A 192 -32.30 48.58 -2.23
C ALA A 192 -32.26 49.40 -3.55
N GLU A 193 -31.32 49.11 -4.44
CA GLU A 193 -31.23 49.74 -5.76
C GLU A 193 -32.39 49.32 -6.68
N GLU A 194 -32.77 48.05 -6.67
CA GLU A 194 -33.95 47.53 -7.40
C GLU A 194 -35.25 48.14 -6.87
N LEU A 195 -35.42 48.24 -5.54
CA LEU A 195 -36.55 48.92 -4.92
C LEU A 195 -36.60 50.41 -5.29
N ALA A 196 -35.46 51.11 -5.31
CA ALA A 196 -35.40 52.51 -5.71
C ALA A 196 -35.81 52.71 -7.18
N ARG A 197 -35.40 51.80 -8.09
CA ARG A 197 -35.82 51.81 -9.49
C ARG A 197 -37.31 51.53 -9.65
N LEU A 198 -37.86 50.57 -8.91
CA LEU A 198 -39.30 50.26 -8.94
C LEU A 198 -40.14 51.42 -8.39
N VAL A 199 -39.69 52.10 -7.33
CA VAL A 199 -40.36 53.29 -6.78
C VAL A 199 -40.33 54.47 -7.76
N GLN A 200 -39.24 54.66 -8.50
CA GLN A 200 -39.17 55.70 -9.55
C GLN A 200 -40.05 55.35 -10.75
N ALA A 201 -40.06 54.09 -11.19
CA ALA A 201 -40.94 53.62 -12.27
C ALA A 201 -42.42 53.76 -11.88
N LEU A 202 -42.79 53.44 -10.64
CA LEU A 202 -44.15 53.64 -10.13
C LEU A 202 -44.54 55.12 -10.05
N LYS A 203 -43.63 56.02 -9.67
CA LYS A 203 -43.90 57.47 -9.70
C LYS A 203 -44.09 58.02 -11.12
N ALA A 204 -43.43 57.45 -12.12
CA ALA A 204 -43.60 57.82 -13.52
C ALA A 204 -44.91 57.29 -14.13
N LEU A 205 -45.44 56.19 -13.60
CA LEU A 205 -46.70 55.54 -14.02
C LEU A 205 -47.95 56.08 -13.30
N VAL A 206 -47.80 56.93 -12.28
CA VAL A 206 -48.93 57.66 -11.69
C VAL A 206 -49.06 59.01 -12.41
N PRO A 207 -49.92 59.14 -13.44
CA PRO A 207 -50.24 60.45 -13.99
C PRO A 207 -50.86 61.29 -12.87
N SER A 208 -50.30 62.49 -12.70
CA SER A 208 -50.83 63.56 -11.84
C SER A 208 -52.29 63.82 -12.22
N ARG A 209 -53.20 63.10 -11.57
CA ARG A 209 -54.61 63.44 -11.53
C ARG A 209 -54.71 64.72 -10.72
N ALA A 210 -54.58 65.84 -11.43
CA ALA A 210 -55.21 67.08 -11.05
C ALA A 210 -56.66 66.77 -10.65
N ASN A 211 -57.10 67.33 -9.52
CA ASN A 211 -58.52 67.55 -9.31
C ASN A 211 -58.72 68.78 -8.41
N PRO A 212 -59.88 69.41 -8.49
CA PRO A 212 -60.00 70.84 -8.72
C PRO A 212 -60.57 71.53 -7.48
N ALA A 213 -60.51 72.85 -7.50
CA ALA A 213 -61.38 73.82 -6.83
C ALA A 213 -62.14 73.39 -5.56
N THR A 214 -61.92 74.13 -4.46
CA THR A 214 -63.02 74.85 -3.77
C THR A 214 -62.52 75.86 -2.74
N THR A 215 -62.67 77.13 -3.09
CA THR A 215 -63.45 78.17 -2.37
C THR A 215 -63.27 78.41 -0.87
N LYS A 216 -62.78 79.61 -0.52
CA LYS A 216 -63.37 80.68 0.36
C LYS A 216 -62.24 81.42 1.10
N ARG A 217 -62.00 82.72 0.89
CA ARG A 217 -62.78 83.94 1.25
C ARG A 217 -62.11 84.69 2.42
N ALA A 218 -61.75 85.96 2.14
CA ALA A 218 -61.65 87.14 3.03
C ALA A 218 -60.47 87.34 4.02
N LYS A 219 -59.66 88.38 3.75
CA LYS A 219 -59.54 89.66 4.51
C LYS A 219 -58.29 90.42 4.02
N LYS A 220 -58.37 91.62 3.42
CA LYS A 220 -58.61 92.99 3.94
C LYS A 220 -57.29 93.72 4.29
N THR A 221 -57.22 95.01 3.93
CA THR A 221 -56.25 96.09 4.26
C THR A 221 -54.87 95.98 3.58
N HIS A 222 -54.30 97.01 2.93
CA HIS A 222 -54.43 98.47 3.04
C HIS A 222 -54.34 99.14 1.67
#